data_AF-A0A2W4K212-F1
#
_entry.id   AF-A0A2W4K212-F1
#
_cell.length_a   1.000
_cell.length_b   1.000
_cell.length_c   1.000
_cell.angle_alpha   90.00
_cell.angle_beta   90.00
_cell.angle_gamma   90.00
#
_symmetry.space_group_name_H-M   'P 1'
#
loop_
_entity.id
_entity.type
_entity.pdbx_description
1 polymer ?
#
loop_
_entity_poly.entity_id
_entity_poly.type
_entity_poly.pdbx_seq_one_letter_code
_entity_poly.pdbx_strand_id
1 'polypeptide(L)'
;MRTKDPGNVSEQEILTAPWPDREIDKEFSLNIIRLYNMLPEEDRKNTFNDIHNYYQQKYPDKLGYIYYMKFIYDFLKILLGNLEDKANEASEK
;
A
#
# COMPACT_ATOMS: atom_id res chain seq x y z
N MET A 1 13.41 26.60 3.45
CA MET A 1 12.18 25.98 3.97
C MET A 1 12.55 24.61 4.51
N ARG A 2 12.25 24.30 5.77
CA ARG A 2 12.54 22.99 6.37
C ARG A 2 11.66 21.94 5.69
N THR A 3 12.29 20.97 5.03
CA THR A 3 11.67 19.68 4.71
C THR A 3 11.11 19.10 6.00
N LYS A 4 9.77 19.01 6.11
CA LYS A 4 9.12 18.37 7.25
C LYS A 4 9.44 16.89 7.15
N ASP A 5 10.23 16.39 8.08
CA ASP A 5 10.59 15.00 8.18
C ASP A 5 9.30 14.16 8.29
N PRO A 6 8.97 13.30 7.30
CA PRO A 6 7.78 12.45 7.35
C PRO A 6 7.87 11.38 8.45
N GLY A 7 9.01 11.22 9.11
CA GLY A 7 9.28 10.20 10.13
C GLY A 7 8.47 10.29 11.44
N ASN A 8 7.64 11.32 11.63
CA ASN A 8 6.81 11.47 12.83
C ASN A 8 5.33 11.07 12.64
N VAL A 9 5.00 10.27 11.63
CA VAL A 9 3.63 9.73 11.44
C VAL A 9 3.44 8.47 12.28
N SER A 10 2.50 8.49 13.22
CA SER A 10 2.13 7.32 14.02
C SER A 10 1.25 6.33 13.26
N GLU A 11 1.28 5.06 13.67
CA GLU A 11 0.38 4.02 13.14
C GLU A 11 -1.10 4.40 13.32
N GLN A 12 -1.46 4.99 14.45
CA GLN A 12 -2.83 5.45 14.70
C GLN A 12 -3.26 6.52 13.69
N GLU A 13 -2.39 7.46 13.34
CA GLU A 13 -2.67 8.46 12.30
C GLU A 13 -2.88 7.82 10.92
N ILE A 14 -2.12 6.76 10.61
CA ILE A 14 -2.24 6.03 9.34
C ILE A 14 -3.60 5.31 9.27
N LEU A 15 -3.97 4.60 10.34
CA LEU A 15 -5.19 3.80 10.38
C LEU A 15 -6.47 4.64 10.46
N THR A 16 -6.39 5.82 11.07
CA THR A 16 -7.57 6.71 11.26
C THR A 16 -7.76 7.74 10.15
N ALA A 17 -6.74 8.01 9.32
CA ALA A 17 -6.92 8.87 8.16
C ALA A 17 -8.05 8.31 7.28
N PRO A 18 -8.94 9.14 6.70
CA PRO A 18 -9.90 8.67 5.69
C PRO A 18 -9.18 8.40 4.36
N TRP A 19 -9.77 7.59 3.48
CA TRP A 19 -9.35 7.57 2.07
C TRP A 19 -9.89 8.84 1.37
N PRO A 20 -9.16 9.44 0.42
CA PRO A 20 -9.64 10.58 -0.34
C PRO A 20 -10.73 10.15 -1.34
N ASP A 21 -11.75 11.00 -1.51
CA ASP A 21 -13.05 10.62 -2.09
C ASP A 21 -13.07 10.30 -3.59
N ARG A 22 -12.08 10.71 -4.41
CA ARG A 22 -12.29 10.68 -5.88
C ARG A 22 -11.15 10.32 -6.81
N GLU A 23 -9.95 10.01 -6.33
CA GLU A 23 -8.89 9.56 -7.26
C GLU A 23 -7.98 8.46 -6.75
N ILE A 24 -7.88 8.28 -5.43
CA ILE A 24 -7.20 7.13 -4.84
C ILE A 24 -7.99 6.73 -3.61
N ASP A 25 -9.10 6.07 -3.86
CA ASP A 25 -9.81 5.40 -2.79
C ASP A 25 -9.20 4.02 -2.52
N LYS A 26 -9.79 3.34 -1.54
CA LYS A 26 -9.42 1.98 -1.18
C LYS A 26 -9.49 1.03 -2.39
N GLU A 27 -10.48 1.19 -3.26
CA GLU A 27 -10.70 0.29 -4.39
C GLU A 27 -9.56 0.39 -5.42
N PHE A 28 -9.11 1.60 -5.75
CA PHE A 28 -7.95 1.81 -6.60
C PHE A 28 -6.70 1.10 -6.05
N SER A 29 -6.42 1.28 -4.76
CA SER A 29 -5.30 0.63 -4.07
C SER A 29 -5.38 -0.90 -4.15
N LEU A 30 -6.55 -1.48 -3.87
CA LEU A 30 -6.76 -2.93 -3.94
C LEU A 30 -6.57 -3.49 -5.35
N ASN A 31 -6.95 -2.73 -6.39
CA ASN A 31 -6.72 -3.14 -7.77
C ASN A 31 -5.23 -3.16 -8.13
N ILE A 32 -4.45 -2.17 -7.68
CA ILE A 32 -2.99 -2.18 -7.85
C ILE A 32 -2.35 -3.37 -7.13
N ILE A 33 -2.79 -3.70 -5.90
CA ILE A 33 -2.30 -4.87 -5.16
C ILE A 33 -2.58 -6.18 -5.93
N ARG A 34 -3.75 -6.30 -6.56
CA ARG A 34 -4.09 -7.46 -7.39
C ARG A 34 -3.18 -7.56 -8.61
N LEU A 35 -2.95 -6.45 -9.30
CA LEU A 35 -2.05 -6.40 -10.45
C LEU A 35 -0.62 -6.76 -10.07
N TYR A 36 -0.14 -6.31 -8.91
CA TYR A 36 1.20 -6.64 -8.41
C TYR A 36 1.47 -8.15 -8.38
N ASN A 37 0.49 -8.97 -7.96
CA ASN A 37 0.66 -10.42 -7.92
C ASN A 37 0.76 -11.07 -9.31
N MET A 38 0.26 -10.38 -10.35
CA MET A 38 0.35 -10.81 -11.74
C MET A 38 1.66 -10.37 -12.40
N LEU A 39 2.42 -9.46 -11.77
CA LEU A 39 3.68 -8.98 -12.33
C LEU A 39 4.81 -9.99 -12.14
N PRO A 40 5.74 -10.07 -13.11
CA PRO A 40 7.02 -10.74 -12.97
C PRO A 40 7.78 -10.22 -11.74
N GLU A 41 8.61 -11.07 -11.13
CA GLU A 41 9.39 -10.72 -9.93
C GLU A 41 10.31 -9.51 -10.17
N GLU A 42 10.87 -9.40 -11.38
CA GLU A 42 11.71 -8.27 -11.80
C GLU A 42 10.96 -6.92 -11.79
N ASP A 43 9.66 -6.91 -12.10
CA ASP A 43 8.85 -5.70 -12.22
C ASP A 43 8.20 -5.28 -10.90
N ARG A 44 8.05 -6.21 -9.96
CA ARG A 44 7.44 -5.97 -8.65
C ARG A 44 8.18 -4.89 -7.86
N LYS A 45 9.52 -4.93 -7.87
CA LYS A 45 10.35 -3.95 -7.16
C LYS A 45 10.18 -2.53 -7.73
N ASN A 46 10.11 -2.42 -9.06
CA ASN A 46 9.90 -1.13 -9.74
C ASN A 46 8.50 -0.59 -9.45
N THR A 47 7.50 -1.46 -9.47
CA THR A 47 6.10 -1.11 -9.17
C THR A 47 5.95 -0.52 -7.76
N PHE A 48 6.63 -1.07 -6.75
CA PHE A 48 6.59 -0.50 -5.40
C PHE A 48 7.17 0.92 -5.34
N ASN A 49 8.27 1.16 -6.04
CA ASN A 49 8.87 2.50 -6.13
C ASN A 49 7.95 3.47 -6.86
N ASP A 50 7.31 3.04 -7.94
CA ASP A 50 6.37 3.87 -8.70
C ASP A 50 5.14 4.24 -7.86
N ILE A 51 4.61 3.29 -7.09
CA ILE A 51 3.50 3.53 -6.16
C ILE A 51 3.93 4.52 -5.06
N HIS A 52 5.11 4.33 -4.48
CA HIS A 52 5.64 5.27 -3.49
C HIS A 52 5.73 6.69 -4.07
N ASN A 53 6.37 6.84 -5.23
CA ASN A 53 6.52 8.12 -5.92
C ASN A 53 5.17 8.74 -6.27
N TYR A 54 4.22 7.94 -6.73
CA TYR A 54 2.87 8.39 -7.06
C TYR A 54 2.18 9.03 -5.85
N TYR A 55 2.23 8.39 -4.68
CA TYR A 55 1.65 8.95 -3.45
C TYR A 55 2.36 10.22 -2.98
N GLN A 56 3.70 10.27 -3.08
CA GLN A 56 4.49 11.45 -2.69
C GLN A 56 4.27 12.65 -3.63
N GLN A 57 4.08 12.41 -4.93
CA GLN A 57 3.85 13.48 -5.90
C GLN A 57 2.42 14.04 -5.84
N LYS A 58 1.44 13.17 -5.58
CA LYS A 58 0.03 13.55 -5.64
C LYS A 58 -0.46 14.28 -4.39
N TYR A 59 0.11 13.97 -3.23
CA TYR A 59 -0.32 14.55 -1.96
C TYR A 59 0.81 15.27 -1.26
N PRO A 60 0.50 16.35 -0.51
CA PRO A 60 1.52 17.10 0.21
C PRO A 60 2.19 16.22 1.28
N ASP A 61 3.53 16.13 1.22
CA ASP A 61 4.46 15.48 2.14
C ASP A 61 3.83 14.40 3.05
N LYS A 62 3.33 14.82 4.23
CA LYS A 62 2.79 13.95 5.28
C LYS A 62 1.60 13.10 4.81
N LEU A 63 0.70 13.66 4.00
CA LEU A 63 -0.47 12.92 3.49
C LEU A 63 -0.05 11.86 2.47
N GLY A 64 0.91 12.17 1.59
CA GLY A 64 1.46 11.20 0.65
C GLY A 64 2.07 10.01 1.38
N TYR A 65 2.82 10.26 2.46
CA TYR A 65 3.36 9.20 3.29
C TYR A 65 2.27 8.37 3.99
N ILE A 66 1.26 9.00 4.58
CA ILE A 66 0.13 8.32 5.22
C ILE A 66 -0.59 7.37 4.23
N TYR A 67 -0.90 7.85 3.03
CA TYR A 67 -1.62 7.05 2.04
C TYR A 67 -0.77 5.92 1.46
N TYR A 68 0.54 6.16 1.25
CA TYR A 68 1.47 5.10 0.92
C TYR A 68 1.50 4.01 2.00
N MET A 69 1.61 4.39 3.28
CA MET A 69 1.63 3.42 4.38
C MET A 69 0.32 2.64 4.47
N LYS A 70 -0.84 3.29 4.30
CA LYS A 70 -2.13 2.58 4.21
C LYS A 70 -2.16 1.54 3.09
N PHE A 71 -1.64 1.88 1.92
CA PHE A 71 -1.50 0.94 0.81
C PHE A 71 -0.64 -0.28 1.23
N ILE A 72 0.50 -0.06 1.90
CA ILE A 72 1.34 -1.14 2.42
C ILE A 72 0.58 -2.05 3.40
N TYR A 73 -0.20 -1.47 4.33
CA TYR A 73 -1.00 -2.26 5.27
C TYR A 73 -2.03 -3.13 4.56
N ASP A 74 -2.76 -2.59 3.59
CA ASP A 74 -3.73 -3.37 2.80
C ASP A 74 -3.04 -4.44 1.95
N PHE A 75 -1.86 -4.11 1.38
CA PHE A 75 -1.03 -5.04 0.63
C PHE A 75 -0.59 -6.24 1.47
N LEU A 76 -0.05 -5.99 2.67
CA LEU A 76 0.38 -7.04 3.59
C LEU A 76 -0.79 -7.90 4.06
N LYS A 77 -1.95 -7.30 4.35
CA LYS A 77 -3.15 -8.07 4.74
C LYS A 77 -3.59 -9.02 3.64
N ILE A 78 -3.61 -8.57 2.38
CA ILE A 78 -4.00 -9.43 1.25
C ILE A 78 -2.95 -10.52 1.03
N LEU A 79 -1.66 -10.19 1.07
CA LEU A 79 -0.60 -11.18 0.90
C LEU A 79 -0.65 -12.24 2.00
N LEU A 80 -0.78 -11.84 3.26
CA LEU A 80 -0.82 -12.75 4.40
C LEU A 80 -2.09 -13.60 4.40
N GLY A 81 -3.26 -13.02 4.09
CA GLY A 81 -4.50 -13.79 3.94
C GLY A 81 -4.38 -14.84 2.84
N ASN A 82 -3.83 -14.47 1.68
CA ASN A 82 -3.57 -15.42 0.59
C ASN A 82 -2.53 -16.50 0.95
N LEU A 83 -1.64 -16.24 1.91
CA LEU A 83 -0.66 -17.23 2.39
C LEU A 83 -1.30 -18.20 3.38
N GLU A 84 -2.18 -17.74 4.27
CA GLU A 84 -2.97 -18.60 5.16
C GLU A 84 -3.90 -19.53 4.36
N ASP A 85 -4.60 -19.00 3.36
CA ASP A 85 -5.49 -19.80 2.51
C ASP A 85 -4.73 -20.91 1.76
N LYS A 86 -3.56 -20.58 1.20
CA LYS A 86 -2.70 -21.58 0.53
C LYS A 86 -2.09 -22.60 1.48
N ALA A 87 -1.74 -22.19 2.71
CA ALA A 87 -1.22 -23.10 3.73
C ALA A 87 -2.29 -24.10 4.19
N ASN A 88 -3.54 -23.64 4.31
CA ASN A 88 -4.67 -24.50 4.65
C ASN A 88 -5.01 -25.48 3.51
N GLU A 89 -5.07 -25.03 2.25
CA GLU A 89 -5.29 -25.92 1.09
C GLU A 89 -4.18 -26.97 0.92
N ALA A 90 -2.93 -26.65 1.29
CA ALA A 90 -1.81 -27.59 1.26
C ALA A 90 -1.83 -28.60 2.42
N SER A 91 -2.48 -28.27 3.54
CA SER A 91 -2.63 -29.15 4.70
C SER A 91 -3.81 -30.12 4.59
N GLU A 92 -4.76 -29.87 3.67
CA GLU A 92 -5.92 -30.72 3.40
C GLU A 92 -5.69 -31.74 2.25
N LYS A 93 -4.49 -31.78 1.67
CA LYS A 93 -4.05 -32.77 0.66
C LYS A 93 -3.00 -33.72 1.23
#